data_AF-A0A453EM46-F1
#
_entry.id   AF-A0A453EM46-F1
#
_cell.length_a   1.000
_cell.length_b   1.000
_cell.length_c   1.000
_cell.angle_alpha   90.00
_cell.angle_beta   90.00
_cell.angle_gamma   90.00
#
_symmetry.space_group_name_H-M   'P 1'
#
loop_
_entity.id
_entity.type
_entity.pdbx_description
1 polymer ?
#
loop_
_entity_poly.entity_id
_entity_poly.type
_entity_poly.pdbx_seq_one_letter_code
_entity_poly.pdbx_strand_id
1 'polypeptide(L)'
;MDNLDRNSPAKPSPILNGADPASRSIDIKPRISEEKPDKAKPWELMEVLNPQQFRVATLPETPDQTSKVVRLLYTNSGVGLLALGSNAIQRLWKWNRNEQNPSGKATASVVPQHWQPNSGLVMANDIGETPPEESVPCIALSKNDSYVMSACGGKVSLFNMMTFKVMTTFMPPPPASTFLAFHPQDNNIIAIGMEDSTIHIYNVRVDEVKIRLKGHQKRITGLAFSNSLHILVSSGADAQLCVWATDSWEKKKSVAIQMPAGKTPSGDTRVQFNSDQNRLLVVHETQIAIYDASKMERIYQWIPQGTLSAAISHASYSCNSQLVFAAFTDGNVAIFDADNLRLRCRIASSAYMSTTAINSNPPVYPFVVAAHPQEPNQFAVGLSDGSVKVMEPLESDGKWGTPAPVENGVANGRAPASSATSNLATDQNQR
;
A
#
# COMPACT_ATOMS: atom_id res chain seq x y z
N MET A 1 -65.08 -46.01 38.77
CA MET A 1 -64.94 -44.89 39.73
C MET A 1 -64.57 -43.66 38.92
N ASP A 2 -65.37 -43.28 37.93
CA ASP A 2 -66.74 -42.69 37.98
C ASP A 2 -66.60 -41.16 37.98
N ASN A 3 -67.33 -40.36 37.22
CA ASN A 3 -68.15 -40.52 36.03
C ASN A 3 -68.33 -39.09 35.47
N LEU A 4 -68.65 -38.95 34.19
CA LEU A 4 -69.07 -37.69 33.56
C LEU A 4 -70.42 -37.17 34.09
N ASP A 5 -70.65 -35.86 34.03
CA ASP A 5 -71.89 -35.15 33.60
C ASP A 5 -71.89 -33.69 34.12
N ARG A 6 -72.60 -32.66 33.60
CA ARG A 6 -73.12 -32.24 32.28
C ARG A 6 -73.74 -30.85 32.51
N ASN A 7 -73.54 -29.90 31.58
CA ASN A 7 -74.34 -28.69 31.25
C ASN A 7 -74.62 -27.51 32.24
N SER A 8 -74.39 -26.31 31.66
CA SER A 8 -74.80 -24.88 31.89
C SER A 8 -76.26 -24.61 32.40
N PRO A 9 -76.75 -23.37 32.71
CA PRO A 9 -76.33 -22.02 32.20
C PRO A 9 -76.54 -20.72 33.07
N ALA A 10 -75.92 -19.62 32.58
CA ALA A 10 -76.33 -18.18 32.46
C ALA A 10 -76.95 -17.28 33.60
N LYS A 11 -76.25 -16.13 33.83
CA LYS A 11 -76.67 -14.70 34.09
C LYS A 11 -77.55 -14.35 35.32
N PRO A 12 -77.59 -13.09 35.88
CA PRO A 12 -77.52 -11.76 35.23
C PRO A 12 -76.79 -10.63 36.03
N SER A 13 -77.18 -9.37 35.79
CA SER A 13 -76.42 -8.10 35.69
C SER A 13 -76.69 -7.03 36.81
N PRO A 14 -76.72 -5.69 36.58
CA PRO A 14 -75.77 -4.67 37.10
C PRO A 14 -76.41 -3.54 37.99
N ILE A 15 -75.63 -2.62 38.58
CA ILE A 15 -76.13 -1.31 39.13
C ILE A 15 -75.12 -0.16 38.92
N LEU A 16 -75.67 1.03 38.65
CA LEU A 16 -75.08 2.34 38.29
C LEU A 16 -75.20 3.36 39.45
N ASN A 17 -74.31 4.36 39.53
CA ASN A 17 -74.48 5.77 40.01
C ASN A 17 -73.08 6.40 40.25
N GLY A 18 -72.72 7.65 39.95
CA GLY A 18 -73.36 8.81 39.33
C GLY A 18 -72.36 10.02 39.21
N ALA A 19 -72.68 10.96 38.30
CA ALA A 19 -72.36 12.40 38.17
C ALA A 19 -70.91 13.00 38.27
N ASP A 20 -70.64 13.86 37.25
CA ASP A 20 -69.51 14.74 36.83
C ASP A 20 -69.16 15.98 37.72
N PRO A 21 -68.21 16.92 37.39
CA PRO A 21 -67.35 17.03 36.18
C PRO A 21 -65.84 17.45 36.35
N ALA A 22 -65.10 17.24 35.25
CA ALA A 22 -64.03 18.06 34.65
C ALA A 22 -62.65 18.26 35.34
N SER A 23 -61.64 17.53 34.82
CA SER A 23 -60.32 18.09 34.49
C SER A 23 -59.63 17.26 33.41
N ARG A 24 -59.16 17.93 32.35
CA ARG A 24 -58.46 17.33 31.19
C ARG A 24 -57.03 16.90 31.55
N SER A 25 -56.67 15.65 31.28
CA SER A 25 -55.30 15.26 30.89
C SER A 25 -55.33 13.92 30.13
N ILE A 26 -54.78 13.91 28.93
CA ILE A 26 -54.71 12.77 28.02
C ILE A 26 -53.49 11.93 28.38
N ASP A 27 -53.72 10.67 28.77
CA ASP A 27 -52.68 9.64 28.88
C ASP A 27 -52.25 9.18 27.48
N ILE A 28 -51.01 9.48 27.10
CA ILE A 28 -50.40 8.97 25.86
C ILE A 28 -49.61 7.70 26.20
N LYS A 29 -50.18 6.56 25.83
CA LYS A 29 -49.50 5.25 25.78
C LYS A 29 -48.45 5.28 24.65
N PRO A 30 -47.18 4.90 24.88
CA PRO A 30 -46.17 4.97 23.83
C PRO A 30 -46.42 3.88 22.78
N ARG A 31 -46.54 4.29 21.52
CA ARG A 31 -46.49 3.39 20.35
C ARG A 31 -45.05 2.90 20.21
N ILE A 32 -44.84 1.60 20.39
CA ILE A 32 -43.64 0.91 19.95
C ILE A 32 -43.68 0.93 18.42
N SER A 33 -42.84 1.76 17.81
CA SER A 33 -42.47 1.60 16.40
C SER A 33 -41.52 0.42 16.31
N GLU A 34 -41.95 -0.68 15.70
CA GLU A 34 -41.04 -1.73 15.22
C GLU A 34 -40.18 -1.14 14.10
N GLU A 35 -39.05 -0.53 14.45
CA GLU A 35 -37.95 -0.36 13.51
C GLU A 35 -37.39 -1.75 13.22
N LYS A 36 -37.62 -2.23 11.99
CA LYS A 36 -36.91 -3.39 11.46
C LYS A 36 -35.40 -3.10 11.57
N PRO A 37 -34.59 -4.02 12.14
CA PRO A 37 -33.15 -3.86 12.06
C PRO A 37 -32.79 -3.86 10.58
N ASP A 38 -32.13 -2.79 10.16
CA ASP A 38 -31.61 -2.62 8.82
C ASP A 38 -30.76 -3.86 8.51
N LYS A 39 -31.22 -4.71 7.58
CA LYS A 39 -30.46 -5.90 7.18
C LYS A 39 -29.18 -5.38 6.55
N ALA A 40 -28.09 -5.38 7.31
CA ALA A 40 -26.76 -5.05 6.82
C ALA A 40 -26.54 -5.83 5.53
N LYS A 41 -26.34 -5.11 4.41
CA LYS A 41 -26.04 -5.74 3.13
C LYS A 41 -24.87 -6.69 3.34
N PRO A 42 -24.95 -7.96 2.88
CA PRO A 42 -23.83 -8.86 2.95
C PRO A 42 -22.65 -8.18 2.27
N TRP A 43 -21.49 -8.22 2.92
CA TRP A 43 -20.28 -7.74 2.31
C TRP A 43 -20.01 -8.55 1.04
N GLU A 44 -19.76 -7.86 -0.06
CA GLU A 44 -19.43 -8.44 -1.35
C GLU A 44 -18.11 -7.87 -1.84
N LEU A 45 -17.27 -8.76 -2.39
CA LEU A 45 -16.05 -8.39 -3.08
C LEU A 45 -16.40 -7.50 -4.29
N MET A 46 -15.77 -6.33 -4.39
CA MET A 46 -15.90 -5.50 -5.58
C MET A 46 -15.08 -6.09 -6.72
N GLU A 47 -15.71 -6.34 -7.87
CA GLU A 47 -15.02 -6.74 -9.10
C GLU A 47 -15.15 -5.66 -10.17
N VAL A 48 -14.00 -5.14 -10.60
CA VAL A 48 -13.86 -4.18 -11.68
C VAL A 48 -13.40 -4.95 -12.92
N LEU A 49 -14.34 -5.19 -13.83
CA LEU A 49 -14.15 -5.97 -15.05
C LEU A 49 -14.05 -5.09 -16.29
N ASN A 50 -14.58 -3.86 -16.21
CA ASN A 50 -14.69 -2.93 -17.32
C ASN A 50 -14.14 -1.54 -16.97
N PRO A 51 -13.62 -0.78 -17.96
CA PRO A 51 -13.05 0.55 -17.74
C PRO A 51 -14.00 1.59 -17.13
N GLN A 52 -15.31 1.40 -17.25
CA GLN A 52 -16.32 2.36 -16.76
C GLN A 52 -16.60 2.26 -15.25
N GLN A 53 -16.08 1.22 -14.57
CA GLN A 53 -16.34 0.98 -13.15
C GLN A 53 -15.36 1.71 -12.23
N PHE A 54 -14.40 2.45 -12.79
CA PHE A 54 -13.40 3.23 -12.07
C PHE A 54 -12.77 4.27 -13.02
N ARG A 55 -11.86 5.12 -12.52
CA ARG A 55 -11.13 6.08 -13.36
C ARG A 55 -9.72 5.57 -13.62
N VAL A 56 -9.30 5.65 -14.87
CA VAL A 56 -7.94 5.32 -15.30
C VAL A 56 -7.40 6.37 -16.27
N ALA A 57 -6.24 6.93 -15.97
CA ALA A 57 -5.45 7.72 -16.92
C ALA A 57 -4.28 6.89 -17.43
N THR A 58 -4.13 6.79 -18.75
CA THR A 58 -2.91 6.26 -19.36
C THR A 58 -1.97 7.42 -19.62
N LEU A 59 -0.74 7.31 -19.14
CA LEU A 59 0.26 8.36 -19.30
C LEU A 59 0.72 8.46 -20.77
N PRO A 60 1.00 9.67 -21.27
CA PRO A 60 1.40 9.86 -22.67
C PRO A 60 2.61 9.01 -23.05
N GLU A 61 2.55 8.48 -24.27
CA GLU A 61 3.58 7.66 -24.84
C GLU A 61 4.89 8.42 -25.07
N THR A 62 6.00 7.71 -25.02
CA THR A 62 7.35 8.25 -25.25
C THR A 62 8.07 7.40 -26.29
N PRO A 63 8.96 7.96 -27.14
CA PRO A 63 9.62 7.21 -28.21
C PRO A 63 10.31 5.91 -27.78
N ASP A 64 10.82 5.85 -26.54
CA ASP A 64 11.56 4.70 -25.99
C ASP A 64 10.69 3.75 -25.12
N GLN A 65 9.37 3.77 -25.30
CA GLN A 65 8.40 3.11 -24.40
C GLN A 65 8.41 1.58 -24.43
N THR A 66 9.13 0.93 -25.35
CA THR A 66 9.08 -0.54 -25.52
C THR A 66 9.71 -1.34 -24.38
N SER A 67 10.24 -0.69 -23.33
CA SER A 67 10.89 -1.33 -22.19
C SER A 67 9.99 -1.43 -20.96
N LYS A 68 10.08 -2.55 -20.22
CA LYS A 68 9.31 -2.80 -18.99
C LYS A 68 9.49 -1.64 -18.00
N VAL A 69 8.41 -1.20 -17.35
CA VAL A 69 8.55 -0.30 -16.19
C VAL A 69 8.96 -1.11 -14.97
N VAL A 70 10.19 -0.92 -14.51
CA VAL A 70 10.84 -1.75 -13.47
C VAL A 70 10.86 -1.08 -12.09
N ARG A 71 10.74 0.25 -12.04
CA ARG A 71 10.47 1.01 -10.81
C ARG A 71 9.53 2.17 -11.12
N LEU A 72 8.71 2.54 -10.14
CA LEU A 72 7.73 3.61 -10.25
C LEU A 72 7.62 4.34 -8.92
N LEU A 73 7.68 5.67 -8.94
CA LEU A 73 7.58 6.52 -7.76
C LEU A 73 6.75 7.76 -8.07
N TYR A 74 5.83 8.11 -7.19
CA TYR A 74 5.30 9.47 -7.16
C TYR A 74 6.35 10.43 -6.61
N THR A 75 6.31 11.69 -7.04
CA THR A 75 7.00 12.75 -6.30
C THR A 75 6.38 12.88 -4.91
N ASN A 76 7.14 13.24 -3.88
CA ASN A 76 6.62 13.37 -2.50
C ASN A 76 5.50 14.43 -2.42
N SER A 77 5.60 15.47 -3.25
CA SER A 77 4.56 16.49 -3.45
C SER A 77 3.25 15.95 -4.06
N GLY A 78 3.27 14.78 -4.71
CA GLY A 78 2.11 14.19 -5.40
C GLY A 78 1.79 14.81 -6.76
N VAL A 79 2.65 15.68 -7.31
CA VAL A 79 2.40 16.39 -8.58
C VAL A 79 3.03 15.72 -9.79
N GLY A 80 3.86 14.71 -9.59
CA GLY A 80 4.52 13.99 -10.68
C GLY A 80 4.69 12.50 -10.41
N LEU A 81 4.99 11.77 -11.47
CA LEU A 81 5.24 10.34 -11.46
C LEU A 81 6.51 10.05 -12.26
N LEU A 82 7.43 9.31 -11.66
CA LEU A 82 8.73 8.95 -12.18
C LEU A 82 8.79 7.44 -12.40
N ALA A 83 9.05 7.02 -13.64
CA ALA A 83 9.23 5.62 -14.00
C ALA A 83 10.66 5.36 -14.44
N LEU A 84 11.26 4.26 -13.99
CA LEU A 84 12.51 3.72 -14.54
C LEU A 84 12.15 2.53 -15.42
N GLY A 85 12.62 2.56 -16.68
CA GLY A 85 12.51 1.46 -17.64
C GLY A 85 13.66 0.46 -17.53
N SER A 86 13.45 -0.76 -18.02
CA SER A 86 14.51 -1.78 -18.11
C SER A 86 15.61 -1.42 -19.10
N ASN A 87 15.41 -0.40 -19.93
CA ASN A 87 16.42 0.22 -20.80
C ASN A 87 17.30 1.25 -20.08
N ALA A 88 17.24 1.31 -18.74
CA ALA A 88 17.99 2.24 -17.90
C ALA A 88 17.59 3.72 -18.01
N ILE A 89 16.51 4.04 -18.74
CA ILE A 89 15.99 5.41 -18.92
C ILE A 89 14.88 5.70 -17.90
N GLN A 90 14.94 6.88 -17.29
CA GLN A 90 13.90 7.40 -16.40
C GLN A 90 13.01 8.42 -17.13
N ARG A 91 11.70 8.30 -16.93
CA ARG A 91 10.65 9.15 -17.52
C ARG A 91 9.86 9.84 -16.42
N LEU A 92 9.63 11.14 -16.57
CA LEU A 92 8.91 11.96 -15.61
C LEU A 92 7.66 12.54 -16.26
N TRP A 93 6.52 12.34 -15.63
CA TRP A 93 5.28 13.02 -15.98
C TRP A 93 4.86 13.95 -14.85
N LYS A 94 4.31 15.12 -15.19
CA LYS A 94 3.83 16.11 -14.22
C LYS A 94 2.41 16.52 -14.54
N TRP A 95 1.62 16.70 -13.49
CA TRP A 95 0.33 17.35 -13.57
C TRP A 95 0.53 18.85 -13.39
N ASN A 96 -0.17 19.63 -14.22
CA ASN A 96 -0.15 21.07 -14.13
C ASN A 96 -1.38 21.57 -13.39
N ARG A 97 -1.21 22.65 -12.64
CA ARG A 97 -2.32 23.38 -12.05
C ARG A 97 -3.04 24.17 -13.13
N ASN A 98 -4.30 23.84 -13.41
CA ASN A 98 -5.14 24.53 -14.38
C ASN A 98 -6.63 24.43 -13.96
N GLU A 99 -7.55 24.90 -14.79
CA GLU A 99 -8.99 24.86 -14.49
C GLU A 99 -9.53 23.43 -14.31
N GLN A 100 -9.01 22.46 -15.05
CA GLN A 100 -9.42 21.05 -14.98
C GLN A 100 -8.75 20.28 -13.83
N ASN A 101 -7.60 20.75 -13.34
CA ASN A 101 -6.88 20.23 -12.19
C ASN A 101 -6.40 21.38 -11.29
N PRO A 102 -7.28 21.96 -10.45
CA PRO A 102 -6.94 23.10 -9.59
C PRO A 102 -5.89 22.78 -8.53
N SER A 103 -5.71 21.49 -8.19
CA SER A 103 -4.71 21.04 -7.21
C SER A 103 -3.31 20.91 -7.82
N GLY A 104 -3.21 20.66 -9.12
CA GLY A 104 -1.96 20.27 -9.80
C GLY A 104 -1.42 18.91 -9.37
N LYS A 105 -2.10 18.17 -8.49
CA LYS A 105 -1.69 16.83 -8.07
C LYS A 105 -2.06 15.80 -9.13
N ALA A 106 -1.46 14.63 -9.04
CA ALA A 106 -1.82 13.51 -9.87
C ALA A 106 -3.28 13.11 -9.68
N THR A 107 -3.93 12.73 -10.77
CA THR A 107 -5.31 12.22 -10.80
C THR A 107 -5.51 11.40 -12.08
N ALA A 108 -6.43 10.45 -12.04
CA ALA A 108 -6.87 9.71 -13.23
C ALA A 108 -7.82 10.53 -14.12
N SER A 109 -8.27 11.71 -13.66
CA SER A 109 -9.22 12.55 -14.40
C SER A 109 -8.57 13.45 -15.44
N VAL A 110 -7.27 13.72 -15.30
CA VAL A 110 -6.51 14.59 -16.19
C VAL A 110 -5.23 13.87 -16.58
N VAL A 111 -4.95 13.83 -17.88
CA VAL A 111 -3.71 13.23 -18.39
C VAL A 111 -2.54 14.17 -18.09
N PRO A 112 -1.43 13.69 -17.50
CA PRO A 112 -0.26 14.53 -17.23
C PRO A 112 0.51 14.85 -18.50
N GLN A 113 1.46 15.78 -18.40
CA GLN A 113 2.42 16.04 -19.46
C GLN A 113 3.71 15.27 -19.22
N HIS A 114 4.28 14.69 -20.27
CA HIS A 114 5.65 14.19 -20.23
C HIS A 114 6.59 15.40 -20.07
N TRP A 115 7.39 15.37 -19.01
CA TRP A 115 8.26 16.47 -18.64
C TRP A 115 9.68 16.17 -19.12
N GLN A 116 10.25 17.10 -19.90
CA GLN A 116 11.63 17.08 -20.35
C GLN A 116 12.19 18.50 -20.25
N PRO A 117 13.47 18.68 -19.87
CA PRO A 117 14.08 20.00 -19.87
C PRO A 117 14.27 20.50 -21.30
N ASN A 118 14.28 21.82 -21.48
CA ASN A 118 14.52 22.47 -22.78
C ASN A 118 15.88 22.09 -23.41
N SER A 119 16.81 21.57 -22.61
CA SER A 119 18.10 21.05 -23.09
C SER A 119 17.98 19.77 -23.91
N GLY A 120 16.82 19.10 -23.91
CA GLY A 120 16.63 17.80 -24.56
C GLY A 120 17.32 16.63 -23.84
N LEU A 121 17.95 16.89 -22.68
CA LEU A 121 18.57 15.84 -21.89
C LEU A 121 17.52 14.81 -21.44
N VAL A 122 17.97 13.59 -21.23
CA VAL A 122 17.19 12.47 -20.68
C VAL A 122 17.90 11.92 -19.45
N MET A 123 17.15 11.39 -18.48
CA MET A 123 17.72 10.74 -17.29
C MET A 123 18.10 9.29 -17.63
N ALA A 124 19.22 9.11 -18.32
CA ALA A 124 19.76 7.79 -18.64
C ALA A 124 20.82 7.39 -17.60
N ASN A 125 20.70 6.18 -17.03
CA ASN A 125 21.73 5.63 -16.17
C ASN A 125 22.91 5.11 -16.99
N ASP A 126 24.07 5.09 -16.34
CA ASP A 126 25.23 4.34 -16.81
C ASP A 126 24.91 2.85 -16.84
N ILE A 127 25.23 2.19 -17.95
CA ILE A 127 25.03 0.76 -18.16
C ILE A 127 26.39 0.08 -18.01
N GLY A 128 26.46 -0.90 -17.10
CA GLY A 128 27.69 -1.66 -16.88
C GLY A 128 27.97 -2.68 -17.98
N GLU A 129 28.86 -3.64 -17.69
CA GLU A 129 29.15 -4.75 -18.60
C GLU A 129 27.97 -5.72 -18.76
N THR A 130 27.11 -5.81 -17.73
CA THR A 130 25.88 -6.61 -17.77
C THR A 130 24.81 -5.88 -18.57
N PRO A 131 24.10 -6.57 -19.49
CA PRO A 131 22.97 -5.99 -20.19
C PRO A 131 21.95 -5.38 -19.21
N PRO A 132 21.32 -4.24 -19.55
CA PRO A 132 20.31 -3.59 -18.71
C PRO A 132 19.15 -4.52 -18.34
N GLU A 133 18.78 -5.42 -19.25
CA GLU A 133 17.67 -6.35 -19.10
C GLU A 133 17.90 -7.43 -18.04
N GLU A 134 19.16 -7.74 -17.74
CA GLU A 134 19.58 -8.72 -16.73
C GLU A 134 19.97 -8.05 -15.40
N SER A 135 20.12 -6.73 -15.41
CA SER A 135 20.47 -5.96 -14.22
C SER A 135 19.26 -5.74 -13.32
N VAL A 136 19.49 -5.66 -12.00
CA VAL A 136 18.44 -5.25 -11.04
C VAL A 136 18.49 -3.74 -10.86
N PRO A 137 17.54 -2.98 -11.43
CA PRO A 137 17.56 -1.53 -11.33
C PRO A 137 17.07 -1.07 -9.97
N CYS A 138 17.59 0.05 -9.49
CA CYS A 138 17.15 0.67 -8.24
C CYS A 138 17.04 2.18 -8.41
N ILE A 139 16.10 2.77 -7.66
CA ILE A 139 15.79 4.20 -7.70
C ILE A 139 15.37 4.67 -6.31
N ALA A 140 15.74 5.89 -5.94
CA ALA A 140 15.29 6.55 -4.74
C ALA A 140 15.12 8.05 -4.99
N LEU A 141 14.01 8.62 -4.52
CA LEU A 141 13.73 10.04 -4.64
C LEU A 141 14.13 10.78 -3.36
N SER A 142 14.79 11.92 -3.50
CA SER A 142 15.08 12.81 -2.38
C SER A 142 13.79 13.40 -1.80
N LYS A 143 13.78 13.69 -0.49
CA LYS A 143 12.57 14.17 0.24
C LYS A 143 11.96 15.46 -0.32
N ASN A 144 12.74 16.27 -1.02
CA ASN A 144 12.32 17.57 -1.57
C ASN A 144 12.10 17.52 -3.10
N ASP A 145 11.99 16.32 -3.69
CA ASP A 145 11.74 16.10 -5.13
C ASP A 145 12.79 16.71 -6.08
N SER A 146 13.92 17.19 -5.56
CA SER A 146 14.91 17.93 -6.35
C SER A 146 15.94 17.02 -7.02
N TYR A 147 16.16 15.86 -6.44
CA TYR A 147 17.11 14.86 -6.93
C TYR A 147 16.53 13.45 -6.92
N VAL A 148 16.99 12.65 -7.86
CA VAL A 148 16.78 11.21 -7.89
C VAL A 148 18.12 10.51 -7.96
N MET A 149 18.26 9.44 -7.17
CA MET A 149 19.36 8.50 -7.30
C MET A 149 18.89 7.24 -7.98
N SER A 150 19.70 6.74 -8.91
CA SER A 150 19.33 5.56 -9.69
C SER A 150 20.57 4.80 -10.14
N ALA A 151 20.42 3.49 -10.34
CA ALA A 151 21.42 2.62 -10.96
C ALA A 151 20.74 1.49 -11.75
N CYS A 152 21.40 1.04 -12.81
CA CYS A 152 20.97 -0.08 -13.64
C CYS A 152 22.21 -0.83 -14.15
N GLY A 153 22.80 -1.67 -13.30
CA GLY A 153 24.02 -2.43 -13.62
C GLY A 153 25.32 -1.63 -13.59
N GLY A 154 25.29 -0.33 -13.91
CA GLY A 154 26.43 0.59 -13.81
C GLY A 154 26.56 1.32 -12.47
N LYS A 155 27.27 2.46 -12.49
CA LYS A 155 27.44 3.33 -11.31
C LYS A 155 26.11 3.88 -10.80
N VAL A 156 26.04 4.18 -9.50
CA VAL A 156 24.93 4.95 -8.95
C VAL A 156 25.07 6.40 -9.39
N SER A 157 24.04 6.93 -10.03
CA SER A 157 23.98 8.30 -10.53
C SER A 157 23.01 9.15 -9.70
N LEU A 158 23.41 10.37 -9.34
CA LEU A 158 22.55 11.40 -8.76
C LEU A 158 22.11 12.38 -9.86
N PHE A 159 20.84 12.38 -10.23
CA PHE A 159 20.28 13.28 -11.24
C PHE A 159 19.57 14.47 -10.59
N ASN A 160 19.66 15.63 -11.23
CA ASN A 160 18.83 16.78 -10.92
C ASN A 160 17.47 16.67 -11.65
N MET A 161 16.37 16.70 -10.91
CA MET A 161 15.00 16.49 -11.43
C MET A 161 14.47 17.65 -12.31
N MET A 162 15.16 18.80 -12.34
CA MET A 162 14.79 19.98 -13.12
C MET A 162 15.63 20.16 -14.40
N THR A 163 16.79 19.51 -14.49
CA THR A 163 17.68 19.66 -15.65
C THR A 163 18.06 18.34 -16.29
N PHE A 164 17.74 17.22 -15.62
CA PHE A 164 18.16 15.86 -15.94
C PHE A 164 19.68 15.65 -16.01
N LYS A 165 20.47 16.63 -15.56
CA LYS A 165 21.92 16.50 -15.48
C LYS A 165 22.31 15.53 -14.37
N VAL A 166 23.29 14.69 -14.67
CA VAL A 166 24.03 13.92 -13.66
C VAL A 166 24.89 14.89 -12.86
N MET A 167 24.65 14.97 -11.56
CA MET A 167 25.40 15.81 -10.63
C MET A 167 26.68 15.11 -10.17
N THR A 168 26.58 13.81 -9.88
CA THR A 168 27.71 12.96 -9.50
C THR A 168 27.38 11.49 -9.74
N THR A 169 28.41 10.66 -9.84
CA THR A 169 28.32 9.20 -9.91
C THR A 169 29.27 8.56 -8.91
N PHE A 170 28.85 7.49 -8.25
CA PHE A 170 29.65 6.79 -7.25
C PHE A 170 29.37 5.28 -7.29
N MET A 171 30.14 4.51 -6.53
CA MET A 171 29.97 3.05 -6.37
C MET A 171 29.96 2.31 -7.73
N PRO A 172 31.08 2.30 -8.48
CA PRO A 172 31.18 1.49 -9.70
C PRO A 172 31.08 -0.01 -9.40
N PRO A 173 30.44 -0.80 -10.28
CA PRO A 173 30.44 -2.26 -10.18
C PRO A 173 31.85 -2.84 -10.49
N PRO A 174 32.17 -4.07 -10.06
CA PRO A 174 31.40 -4.91 -9.13
C PRO A 174 31.64 -4.55 -7.65
N PRO A 175 30.66 -4.76 -6.75
CA PRO A 175 29.35 -5.36 -7.01
C PRO A 175 28.31 -4.35 -7.53
N ALA A 176 27.30 -4.82 -8.27
CA ALA A 176 26.20 -3.98 -8.74
C ALA A 176 25.24 -3.60 -7.60
N SER A 177 24.68 -2.40 -7.66
CA SER A 177 23.65 -1.92 -6.71
C SER A 177 22.27 -2.43 -7.11
N THR A 178 21.52 -2.98 -6.15
CA THR A 178 20.20 -3.62 -6.37
C THR A 178 19.05 -2.92 -5.66
N PHE A 179 19.36 -2.08 -4.65
CA PHE A 179 18.36 -1.29 -3.92
C PHE A 179 18.97 -0.02 -3.32
N LEU A 180 18.19 1.05 -3.22
CA LEU A 180 18.61 2.34 -2.65
C LEU A 180 17.59 2.81 -1.62
N ALA A 181 18.06 3.30 -0.47
CA ALA A 181 17.21 3.94 0.53
C ALA A 181 17.93 5.12 1.19
N PHE A 182 17.30 6.29 1.16
CA PHE A 182 17.80 7.46 1.90
C PHE A 182 17.64 7.27 3.40
N HIS A 183 18.65 7.67 4.17
CA HIS A 183 18.51 7.72 5.60
C HIS A 183 17.45 8.79 5.98
N PRO A 184 16.47 8.45 6.82
CA PRO A 184 15.30 9.27 7.06
C PRO A 184 15.57 10.57 7.82
N GLN A 185 16.73 10.72 8.48
CA GLN A 185 17.11 11.96 9.19
C GLN A 185 18.37 12.64 8.63
N ASP A 186 19.21 11.92 7.90
CA ASP A 186 20.48 12.44 7.38
C ASP A 186 20.51 12.26 5.87
N ASN A 187 20.33 13.36 5.13
CA ASN A 187 20.26 13.31 3.67
C ASN A 187 21.60 12.98 3.01
N ASN A 188 22.71 12.94 3.76
CA ASN A 188 24.00 12.54 3.25
C ASN A 188 24.22 11.02 3.30
N ILE A 189 23.41 10.29 4.09
CA ILE A 189 23.57 8.87 4.32
C ILE A 189 22.56 8.06 3.51
N ILE A 190 23.05 7.00 2.89
CA ILE A 190 22.27 6.13 2.02
C ILE A 190 22.60 4.68 2.32
N ALA A 191 21.59 3.85 2.46
CA ALA A 191 21.76 2.40 2.44
C ALA A 191 21.64 1.91 1.00
N ILE A 192 22.66 1.17 0.55
CA ILE A 192 22.76 0.62 -0.80
C ILE A 192 22.81 -0.90 -0.67
N GLY A 193 21.79 -1.58 -1.19
CA GLY A 193 21.78 -3.04 -1.29
C GLY A 193 22.58 -3.49 -2.49
N MET A 194 23.36 -4.55 -2.35
CA MET A 194 24.28 -5.03 -3.38
C MET A 194 23.92 -6.45 -3.88
N GLU A 195 24.39 -6.78 -5.08
CA GLU A 195 24.27 -8.12 -5.67
C GLU A 195 25.05 -9.18 -4.86
N ASP A 196 26.16 -8.79 -4.23
CA ASP A 196 27.03 -9.67 -3.44
C ASP A 196 26.50 -9.98 -2.02
N SER A 197 25.20 -9.76 -1.76
CA SER A 197 24.50 -9.94 -0.47
C SER A 197 24.86 -8.94 0.64
N THR A 198 25.71 -7.96 0.37
CA THR A 198 26.06 -6.93 1.34
C THR A 198 25.17 -5.70 1.25
N ILE A 199 25.12 -4.91 2.33
CA ILE A 199 24.50 -3.58 2.33
C ILE A 199 25.59 -2.56 2.68
N HIS A 200 25.75 -1.55 1.86
CA HIS A 200 26.71 -0.47 2.09
C HIS A 200 25.99 0.74 2.67
N ILE A 201 26.46 1.23 3.82
CA ILE A 201 26.04 2.51 4.38
C ILE A 201 27.01 3.57 3.85
N TYR A 202 26.53 4.37 2.91
CA TYR A 202 27.32 5.29 2.11
C TYR A 202 27.10 6.74 2.57
N ASN A 203 28.16 7.53 2.60
CA ASN A 203 28.10 8.97 2.82
C ASN A 203 28.43 9.72 1.52
N VAL A 204 27.43 10.33 0.91
CA VAL A 204 27.53 11.03 -0.37
C VAL A 204 28.40 12.28 -0.28
N ARG A 205 28.46 12.93 0.88
CA ARG A 205 29.19 14.20 1.04
C ARG A 205 30.71 14.02 1.00
N VAL A 206 31.21 12.92 1.55
CA VAL A 206 32.64 12.60 1.63
C VAL A 206 33.04 11.46 0.69
N ASP A 207 32.09 10.96 -0.11
CA ASP A 207 32.29 9.91 -1.10
C ASP A 207 32.87 8.60 -0.50
N GLU A 208 32.32 8.16 0.64
CA GLU A 208 32.88 7.05 1.42
C GLU A 208 31.82 6.03 1.88
N VAL A 209 32.18 4.75 1.80
CA VAL A 209 31.43 3.66 2.46
C VAL A 209 31.81 3.63 3.94
N LYS A 210 30.92 4.11 4.80
CA LYS A 210 31.16 4.09 6.25
C LYS A 210 31.22 2.66 6.79
N ILE A 211 30.23 1.84 6.42
CA ILE A 211 30.03 0.51 7.00
C ILE A 211 29.50 -0.45 5.91
N ARG A 212 29.93 -1.72 5.99
CA ARG A 212 29.41 -2.83 5.18
C ARG A 212 28.70 -3.83 6.08
N LEU A 213 27.39 -3.96 5.92
CA LEU A 213 26.56 -4.93 6.63
C LEU A 213 26.60 -6.28 5.89
N LYS A 214 26.85 -7.36 6.64
CA LYS A 214 26.89 -8.74 6.12
C LYS A 214 25.93 -9.61 6.91
N GLY A 215 25.09 -10.37 6.22
CA GLY A 215 24.14 -11.26 6.90
C GLY A 215 23.10 -11.94 6.00
N HIS A 216 22.93 -11.48 4.76
CA HIS A 216 22.18 -12.20 3.74
C HIS A 216 23.09 -13.18 2.99
N GLN A 217 22.49 -14.13 2.28
CA GLN A 217 23.19 -15.14 1.47
C GLN A 217 23.00 -14.93 -0.03
N LYS A 218 22.06 -14.05 -0.41
CA LYS A 218 21.77 -13.67 -1.80
C LYS A 218 21.63 -12.16 -1.88
N ARG A 219 21.56 -11.63 -3.12
CA ARG A 219 21.40 -10.20 -3.39
C ARG A 219 20.32 -9.56 -2.53
N ILE A 220 20.56 -8.30 -2.17
CA ILE A 220 19.60 -7.50 -1.41
C ILE A 220 18.43 -7.13 -2.34
N THR A 221 17.21 -7.29 -1.84
CA THR A 221 15.98 -7.06 -2.61
C THR A 221 15.08 -6.00 -2.00
N GLY A 222 15.33 -5.55 -0.77
CA GLY A 222 14.59 -4.45 -0.16
C GLY A 222 15.30 -3.86 1.05
N LEU A 223 15.06 -2.57 1.29
CA LEU A 223 15.58 -1.80 2.42
C LEU A 223 14.49 -0.84 2.91
N ALA A 224 14.20 -0.86 4.21
CA ALA A 224 13.24 0.03 4.83
C ALA A 224 13.76 0.54 6.18
N PHE A 225 13.87 1.85 6.34
CA PHE A 225 14.22 2.47 7.61
C PHE A 225 12.99 2.67 8.50
N SER A 226 13.15 2.47 9.80
CA SER A 226 12.23 2.92 10.84
C SER A 226 12.95 3.90 11.78
N ASN A 227 12.43 5.12 11.85
CA ASN A 227 12.84 6.13 12.80
C ASN A 227 12.36 5.81 14.21
N SER A 228 11.12 5.34 14.34
CA SER A 228 10.50 5.09 15.64
C SER A 228 11.17 3.94 16.39
N LEU A 229 11.61 2.91 15.66
CA LEU A 229 12.26 1.73 16.21
C LEU A 229 13.80 1.81 16.16
N HIS A 230 14.35 2.86 15.54
CA HIS A 230 15.80 3.03 15.30
C HIS A 230 16.43 1.79 14.64
N ILE A 231 15.80 1.31 13.57
CA ILE A 231 16.25 0.13 12.82
C ILE A 231 16.21 0.34 11.31
N LEU A 232 17.05 -0.41 10.61
CA LEU A 232 16.91 -0.72 9.20
C LEU A 232 16.46 -2.18 9.08
N VAL A 233 15.41 -2.43 8.30
CA VAL A 233 15.04 -3.79 7.88
C VAL A 233 15.50 -3.99 6.46
N SER A 234 16.22 -5.07 6.21
CA SER A 234 16.61 -5.51 4.88
C SER A 234 15.99 -6.84 4.53
N SER A 235 15.67 -7.03 3.26
CA SER A 235 15.26 -8.30 2.68
C SER A 235 16.21 -8.75 1.58
N GLY A 236 16.43 -10.06 1.47
CA GLY A 236 17.28 -10.66 0.45
C GLY A 236 16.51 -11.62 -0.45
N ALA A 237 17.10 -11.98 -1.59
CA ALA A 237 16.55 -13.02 -2.47
C ALA A 237 16.64 -14.44 -1.86
N ASP A 238 17.14 -14.55 -0.63
CA ASP A 238 17.21 -15.74 0.22
C ASP A 238 15.97 -15.92 1.11
N ALA A 239 14.93 -15.11 0.89
CA ALA A 239 13.70 -15.07 1.68
C ALA A 239 13.95 -14.86 3.19
N GLN A 240 15.03 -14.12 3.52
CA GLN A 240 15.34 -13.69 4.88
C GLN A 240 15.06 -12.20 5.05
N LEU A 241 14.70 -11.84 6.28
CA LEU A 241 14.67 -10.46 6.78
C LEU A 241 15.79 -10.29 7.81
N CYS A 242 16.63 -9.28 7.66
CA CYS A 242 17.60 -8.88 8.69
C CYS A 242 17.20 -7.53 9.30
N VAL A 243 17.36 -7.40 10.61
CA VAL A 243 17.13 -6.16 11.35
C VAL A 243 18.47 -5.63 11.85
N TRP A 244 18.75 -4.37 11.57
CA TRP A 244 19.99 -3.68 11.91
C TRP A 244 19.70 -2.48 12.81
N ALA A 245 20.51 -2.26 13.83
CA ALA A 245 20.47 -1.00 14.58
C ALA A 245 20.96 0.14 13.69
N THR A 246 20.32 1.32 13.69
CA THR A 246 20.78 2.45 12.84
C THR A 246 21.89 3.28 13.47
N ASP A 247 22.06 3.16 14.78
CA ASP A 247 23.08 3.84 15.59
C ASP A 247 24.41 3.07 15.57
N SER A 248 24.38 1.76 15.81
CA SER A 248 25.58 0.91 15.83
C SER A 248 25.81 0.12 14.55
N TRP A 249 24.79 -0.02 13.69
CA TRP A 249 24.82 -0.87 12.49
C TRP A 249 25.02 -2.36 12.76
N GLU A 250 24.79 -2.80 13.99
CA GLU A 250 24.85 -4.20 14.37
C GLU A 250 23.56 -4.95 13.98
N LYS A 251 23.71 -6.21 13.59
CA LYS A 251 22.58 -7.10 13.29
C LYS A 251 21.87 -7.49 14.60
N LYS A 252 20.64 -7.01 14.80
CA LYS A 252 19.80 -7.36 15.96
C LYS A 252 19.12 -8.70 15.79
N LYS A 253 18.59 -9.00 14.59
CA LYS A 253 17.77 -10.19 14.34
C LYS A 253 17.84 -10.65 12.87
N SER A 254 17.62 -11.95 12.65
CA SER A 254 17.38 -12.56 11.34
C SER A 254 16.09 -13.36 11.42
N VAL A 255 15.18 -13.20 10.46
CA VAL A 255 13.90 -13.93 10.42
C VAL A 255 13.69 -14.49 9.02
N ALA A 256 13.52 -15.81 8.92
CA ALA A 256 13.15 -16.47 7.68
C ALA A 256 11.67 -16.24 7.40
N ILE A 257 11.33 -15.88 6.16
CA ILE A 257 9.93 -15.85 5.74
C ILE A 257 9.47 -17.30 5.58
N GLN A 258 8.38 -17.67 6.27
CA GLN A 258 7.81 -19.00 6.14
C GLN A 258 7.17 -19.16 4.76
N MET A 259 7.81 -19.96 3.90
CA MET A 259 7.32 -20.26 2.55
C MET A 259 6.08 -21.16 2.58
N PRO A 260 5.16 -21.03 1.61
CA PRO A 260 4.11 -22.02 1.38
C PRO A 260 4.70 -23.40 1.05
N ALA A 261 3.96 -24.46 1.35
CA ALA A 261 4.42 -25.83 1.12
C ALA A 261 4.85 -26.06 -0.34
N GLY A 262 6.01 -26.69 -0.52
CA GLY A 262 6.57 -27.00 -1.85
C GLY A 262 7.23 -25.83 -2.58
N LYS A 263 7.30 -24.63 -1.98
CA LYS A 263 8.02 -23.48 -2.55
C LYS A 263 9.44 -23.39 -2.00
N THR A 264 10.38 -23.01 -2.85
CA THR A 264 11.77 -22.77 -2.46
C THR A 264 11.88 -21.41 -1.74
N PRO A 265 12.76 -21.27 -0.72
CA PRO A 265 13.01 -20.01 -0.04
C PRO A 265 13.95 -19.14 -0.90
N SER A 266 13.44 -18.73 -2.05
CA SER A 266 14.16 -17.92 -3.02
C SER A 266 13.18 -17.07 -3.80
N GLY A 267 13.53 -15.80 -3.99
CA GLY A 267 12.70 -14.88 -4.74
C GLY A 267 12.83 -13.46 -4.22
N ASP A 268 12.43 -12.51 -5.04
CA ASP A 268 12.48 -11.10 -4.69
C ASP A 268 11.50 -10.81 -3.53
N THR A 269 12.03 -10.21 -2.48
CA THR A 269 11.25 -9.80 -1.30
C THR A 269 11.35 -8.29 -1.15
N ARG A 270 10.21 -7.61 -1.02
CA ARG A 270 10.15 -6.17 -0.71
C ARG A 270 9.63 -5.97 0.71
N VAL A 271 10.10 -4.91 1.35
CA VAL A 271 9.72 -4.52 2.70
C VAL A 271 9.33 -3.06 2.74
N GLN A 272 8.25 -2.74 3.46
CA GLN A 272 7.76 -1.37 3.62
C GLN A 272 7.11 -1.21 4.99
N PHE A 273 7.51 -0.19 5.75
CA PHE A 273 6.81 0.16 6.98
C PHE A 273 5.49 0.88 6.67
N ASN A 274 4.49 0.66 7.53
CA ASN A 274 3.31 1.51 7.54
C ASN A 274 3.63 2.91 8.10
N SER A 275 2.65 3.81 8.07
CA SER A 275 2.78 5.22 8.44
C SER A 275 3.25 5.45 9.89
N ASP A 276 2.77 4.63 10.84
CA ASP A 276 3.18 4.68 12.26
C ASP A 276 4.44 3.83 12.56
N GLN A 277 4.92 3.07 11.56
CA GLN A 277 6.08 2.19 11.61
C GLN A 277 5.99 1.04 12.63
N ASN A 278 4.77 0.69 13.09
CA ASN A 278 4.53 -0.45 13.98
C ASN A 278 4.23 -1.75 13.20
N ARG A 279 3.98 -1.65 11.89
CA ARG A 279 3.75 -2.77 10.99
C ARG A 279 4.71 -2.74 9.83
N LEU A 280 5.13 -3.93 9.41
CA LEU A 280 5.98 -4.12 8.24
C LEU A 280 5.23 -4.97 7.21
N LEU A 281 4.97 -4.40 6.04
CA LEU A 281 4.54 -5.14 4.87
C LEU A 281 5.74 -5.87 4.28
N VAL A 282 5.59 -7.17 4.07
CA VAL A 282 6.56 -8.05 3.44
C VAL A 282 5.89 -8.67 2.22
N VAL A 283 6.42 -8.37 1.05
CA VAL A 283 5.88 -8.81 -0.24
C VAL A 283 6.87 -9.75 -0.89
N HIS A 284 6.42 -10.96 -1.17
CA HIS A 284 7.16 -11.96 -1.93
C HIS A 284 6.26 -12.45 -3.08
N GLU A 285 6.84 -13.00 -4.14
CA GLU A 285 6.07 -13.48 -5.30
C GLU A 285 5.00 -14.54 -4.94
N THR A 286 5.18 -15.23 -3.82
CA THR A 286 4.26 -16.27 -3.32
C THR A 286 3.32 -15.81 -2.21
N GLN A 287 3.49 -14.61 -1.65
CA GLN A 287 2.68 -14.16 -0.51
C GLN A 287 2.82 -12.67 -0.21
N ILE A 288 1.77 -12.12 0.37
CA ILE A 288 1.81 -10.85 1.11
C ILE A 288 1.69 -11.17 2.59
N ALA A 289 2.50 -10.54 3.42
CA ALA A 289 2.44 -10.72 4.87
C ALA A 289 2.62 -9.38 5.58
N ILE A 290 1.99 -9.27 6.75
CA ILE A 290 2.14 -8.12 7.64
C ILE A 290 2.76 -8.63 8.94
N TYR A 291 3.84 -7.99 9.36
CA TYR A 291 4.57 -8.31 10.58
C TYR A 291 4.39 -7.21 11.63
N ASP A 292 4.45 -7.59 12.90
CA ASP A 292 4.75 -6.65 13.97
C ASP A 292 6.21 -6.20 13.81
N ALA A 293 6.42 -4.91 13.59
CA ALA A 293 7.74 -4.37 13.30
C ALA A 293 8.72 -4.50 14.47
N SER A 294 8.23 -4.38 15.70
CA SER A 294 9.07 -4.41 16.91
C SER A 294 9.55 -5.83 17.22
N LYS A 295 8.65 -6.82 17.06
CA LYS A 295 8.94 -8.23 17.36
C LYS A 295 9.45 -8.99 16.14
N MET A 296 9.20 -8.48 14.93
CA MET A 296 9.36 -9.20 13.66
C MET A 296 8.61 -10.54 13.65
N GLU A 297 7.36 -10.51 14.09
CA GLU A 297 6.45 -11.67 14.10
C GLU A 297 5.35 -11.46 13.07
N ARG A 298 5.07 -12.48 12.26
CA ARG A 298 4.02 -12.41 11.24
C ARG A 298 2.65 -12.38 11.92
N ILE A 299 1.87 -11.34 11.63
CA ILE A 299 0.49 -11.17 12.12
C ILE A 299 -0.49 -11.75 11.09
N TYR A 300 -0.35 -11.34 9.84
CA TYR A 300 -1.22 -11.78 8.74
C TYR A 300 -0.41 -12.32 7.58
N GLN A 301 -1.04 -13.24 6.84
CA GLN A 301 -0.51 -13.79 5.60
C GLN A 301 -1.66 -13.97 4.63
N TRP A 302 -1.40 -13.57 3.39
CA TRP A 302 -2.25 -13.87 2.26
C TRP A 302 -1.41 -14.53 1.17
N ILE A 303 -1.93 -15.62 0.61
CA ILE A 303 -1.26 -16.44 -0.42
C ILE A 303 -2.16 -16.42 -1.67
N PRO A 304 -1.60 -16.27 -2.88
CA PRO A 304 -2.34 -16.38 -4.14
C PRO A 304 -3.22 -17.63 -4.21
N GLN A 305 -4.50 -17.44 -4.49
CA GLN A 305 -5.52 -18.49 -4.56
C GLN A 305 -6.74 -18.03 -5.37
N GLY A 306 -7.55 -18.99 -5.83
CA GLY A 306 -8.79 -18.70 -6.56
C GLY A 306 -8.55 -17.86 -7.82
N THR A 307 -9.29 -16.76 -7.96
CA THR A 307 -9.18 -15.81 -9.09
C THR A 307 -7.91 -14.96 -9.09
N LEU A 308 -7.13 -15.00 -8.00
CA LEU A 308 -5.82 -14.33 -7.86
C LEU A 308 -4.75 -15.37 -7.54
N SER A 309 -4.58 -16.36 -8.42
CA SER A 309 -3.65 -17.49 -8.24
C SER A 309 -2.26 -17.26 -8.85
N ALA A 310 -2.10 -16.23 -9.68
CA ALA A 310 -0.83 -15.86 -10.29
C ALA A 310 0.18 -15.32 -9.26
N ALA A 311 1.46 -15.27 -9.66
CA ALA A 311 2.51 -14.74 -8.81
C ALA A 311 2.33 -13.23 -8.60
N ILE A 312 2.71 -12.75 -7.42
CA ILE A 312 2.66 -11.35 -7.06
C ILE A 312 3.89 -10.65 -7.68
N SER A 313 3.67 -9.65 -8.51
CA SER A 313 4.78 -8.89 -9.12
C SER A 313 5.25 -7.76 -8.20
N HIS A 314 4.32 -7.08 -7.53
CA HIS A 314 4.62 -6.00 -6.58
C HIS A 314 3.44 -5.69 -5.67
N ALA A 315 3.69 -5.13 -4.49
CA ALA A 315 2.65 -4.54 -3.66
C ALA A 315 3.17 -3.37 -2.81
N SER A 316 2.27 -2.48 -2.40
CA SER A 316 2.60 -1.28 -1.60
C SER A 316 1.43 -0.86 -0.72
N TYR A 317 1.72 -0.31 0.46
CA TYR A 317 0.73 0.37 1.30
C TYR A 317 0.19 1.63 0.61
N SER A 318 -1.08 1.95 0.84
CA SER A 318 -1.59 3.30 0.66
C SER A 318 -0.89 4.29 1.60
N CYS A 319 -0.92 5.59 1.30
CA CYS A 319 -0.25 6.61 2.13
C CYS A 319 -0.72 6.66 3.59
N ASN A 320 -1.98 6.33 3.84
CA ASN A 320 -2.55 6.21 5.19
C ASN A 320 -2.40 4.80 5.79
N SER A 321 -1.80 3.87 5.05
CA SER A 321 -1.57 2.46 5.42
C SER A 321 -2.82 1.65 5.76
N GLN A 322 -3.99 2.06 5.28
CA GLN A 322 -5.25 1.33 5.45
C GLN A 322 -5.49 0.31 4.32
N LEU A 323 -4.81 0.47 3.18
CA LEU A 323 -4.93 -0.43 2.03
C LEU A 323 -3.56 -0.97 1.63
N VAL A 324 -3.57 -2.14 1.00
CA VAL A 324 -2.42 -2.67 0.25
C VAL A 324 -2.85 -2.87 -1.20
N PHE A 325 -2.15 -2.21 -2.11
CA PHE A 325 -2.32 -2.40 -3.56
C PHE A 325 -1.33 -3.46 -4.03
N ALA A 326 -1.81 -4.52 -4.68
CA ALA A 326 -0.99 -5.63 -5.15
C ALA A 326 -1.23 -5.91 -6.64
N ALA A 327 -0.14 -6.10 -7.38
CA ALA A 327 -0.13 -6.44 -8.80
C ALA A 327 0.27 -7.90 -9.00
N PHE A 328 -0.28 -8.53 -10.05
CA PHE A 328 -0.10 -9.95 -10.35
C PHE A 328 0.38 -10.15 -11.79
N THR A 329 1.10 -11.25 -12.03
CA THR A 329 1.68 -11.57 -13.35
C THR A 329 0.65 -11.98 -14.40
N ASP A 330 -0.63 -12.18 -14.03
CA ASP A 330 -1.74 -12.44 -14.94
C ASP A 330 -2.51 -11.18 -15.36
N GLY A 331 -2.04 -10.00 -14.94
CA GLY A 331 -2.68 -8.74 -15.26
C GLY A 331 -3.71 -8.27 -14.23
N ASN A 332 -4.00 -9.04 -13.18
CA ASN A 332 -4.89 -8.55 -12.11
C ASN A 332 -4.19 -7.54 -11.20
N VAL A 333 -4.99 -6.63 -10.63
CA VAL A 333 -4.62 -5.80 -9.48
C VAL A 333 -5.61 -6.06 -8.36
N ALA A 334 -5.12 -6.25 -7.14
CA ALA A 334 -5.93 -6.45 -5.95
C ALA A 334 -5.73 -5.30 -4.97
N ILE A 335 -6.80 -4.92 -4.29
CA ILE A 335 -6.79 -3.97 -3.20
C ILE A 335 -7.24 -4.71 -1.95
N PHE A 336 -6.35 -4.78 -0.96
CA PHE A 336 -6.61 -5.41 0.33
C PHE A 336 -6.82 -4.36 1.42
N ASP A 337 -7.60 -4.73 2.41
CA ASP A 337 -7.60 -4.10 3.72
C ASP A 337 -6.28 -4.43 4.44
N ALA A 338 -5.56 -3.40 4.90
CA ALA A 338 -4.27 -3.59 5.57
C ALA A 338 -4.41 -4.18 6.98
N ASP A 339 -5.56 -4.06 7.64
CA ASP A 339 -5.72 -4.49 9.03
C ASP A 339 -5.84 -6.02 9.16
N ASN A 340 -6.11 -6.72 8.06
CA ASN A 340 -6.29 -8.19 8.06
C ASN A 340 -5.95 -8.88 6.73
N LEU A 341 -5.43 -8.15 5.72
CA LEU A 341 -5.19 -8.64 4.36
C LEU A 341 -6.44 -9.25 3.69
N ARG A 342 -7.63 -8.75 4.01
CA ARG A 342 -8.86 -9.14 3.33
C ARG A 342 -8.99 -8.41 2.01
N LEU A 343 -9.22 -9.16 0.93
CA LEU A 343 -9.43 -8.61 -0.41
C LEU A 343 -10.70 -7.75 -0.44
N ARG A 344 -10.59 -6.46 -0.80
CA ARG A 344 -11.73 -5.53 -0.94
C ARG A 344 -12.18 -5.35 -2.38
N CYS A 345 -11.22 -5.30 -3.30
CA CYS A 345 -11.48 -5.08 -4.71
C CYS A 345 -10.48 -5.85 -5.58
N ARG A 346 -10.97 -6.40 -6.69
CA ARG A 346 -10.16 -6.93 -7.78
C ARG A 346 -10.41 -6.11 -9.04
N ILE A 347 -9.34 -5.65 -9.67
CA ILE A 347 -9.34 -5.03 -10.99
C ILE A 347 -8.76 -6.03 -11.99
N ALA A 348 -9.61 -6.53 -12.89
CA ALA A 348 -9.20 -7.44 -13.94
C ALA A 348 -8.41 -6.71 -15.04
N SER A 349 -7.51 -7.42 -15.72
CA SER A 349 -6.72 -6.87 -16.84
C SER A 349 -7.59 -6.26 -17.94
N SER A 350 -8.75 -6.88 -18.24
CA SER A 350 -9.74 -6.38 -19.20
C SER A 350 -10.29 -4.98 -18.88
N ALA A 351 -10.21 -4.56 -17.62
CA ALA A 351 -10.73 -3.26 -17.20
C ALA A 351 -9.78 -2.10 -17.59
N TYR A 352 -8.52 -2.36 -17.90
CA TYR A 352 -7.53 -1.29 -18.08
C TYR A 352 -6.46 -1.55 -19.15
N MET A 353 -6.43 -2.76 -19.73
CA MET A 353 -5.57 -3.15 -20.83
C MET A 353 -6.39 -3.44 -22.09
N SER A 354 -5.77 -3.25 -23.26
CA SER A 354 -6.38 -3.64 -24.53
C SER A 354 -6.32 -5.16 -24.74
N THR A 355 -7.23 -5.69 -25.54
CA THR A 355 -7.23 -7.12 -25.92
C THR A 355 -5.91 -7.54 -26.57
N THR A 356 -5.28 -6.65 -27.34
CA THR A 356 -3.96 -6.90 -27.96
C THR A 356 -2.86 -7.09 -26.92
N ALA A 357 -2.87 -6.28 -25.85
CA ALA A 357 -1.90 -6.39 -24.76
C ALA A 357 -2.14 -7.65 -23.90
N ILE A 358 -3.40 -8.03 -23.68
CA ILE A 358 -3.76 -9.24 -22.93
C ILE A 358 -3.36 -10.51 -23.71
N ASN A 359 -3.53 -10.49 -25.03
CA ASN A 359 -3.24 -11.64 -25.90
C ASN A 359 -1.81 -11.62 -26.49
N SER A 360 -0.96 -10.68 -26.07
CA SER A 360 0.45 -10.67 -26.51
C SER A 360 1.19 -11.90 -25.96
N ASN A 361 2.36 -12.18 -26.53
CA ASN A 361 3.22 -13.26 -26.06
C ASN A 361 4.64 -12.75 -25.74
N PRO A 362 5.03 -12.63 -24.46
CA PRO A 362 4.22 -12.88 -23.27
C PRO A 362 3.09 -11.85 -23.07
N PRO A 363 2.01 -12.17 -22.32
CA PRO A 363 0.96 -11.22 -21.98
C PRO A 363 1.50 -10.01 -21.21
N VAL A 364 0.90 -8.84 -21.43
CA VAL A 364 1.22 -7.65 -20.63
C VAL A 364 0.63 -7.76 -19.23
N TYR A 365 1.41 -7.40 -18.20
CA TYR A 365 0.98 -7.41 -16.81
C TYR A 365 1.55 -6.22 -16.03
N PRO A 366 0.94 -5.82 -14.90
CA PRO A 366 1.49 -4.80 -14.02
C PRO A 366 2.74 -5.33 -13.32
N PHE A 367 3.88 -4.68 -13.55
CA PHE A 367 5.17 -5.09 -13.00
C PHE A 367 5.48 -4.38 -11.67
N VAL A 368 5.08 -3.12 -11.53
CA VAL A 368 5.26 -2.32 -10.30
C VAL A 368 4.03 -1.50 -9.96
N VAL A 369 3.87 -1.21 -8.67
CA VAL A 369 2.79 -0.40 -8.10
C VAL A 369 3.40 0.72 -7.27
N ALA A 370 2.89 1.95 -7.43
CA ALA A 370 3.22 3.09 -6.59
C ALA A 370 1.94 3.69 -6.00
N ALA A 371 1.85 3.82 -4.68
CA ALA A 371 0.73 4.52 -4.04
C ALA A 371 0.97 6.04 -4.08
N HIS A 372 -0.09 6.82 -4.28
CA HIS A 372 0.01 8.27 -4.20
C HIS A 372 0.35 8.69 -2.76
N PRO A 373 1.27 9.65 -2.54
CA PRO A 373 1.79 9.97 -1.20
C PRO A 373 0.77 10.66 -0.29
N GLN A 374 -0.34 11.16 -0.84
CA GLN A 374 -1.32 11.97 -0.11
C GLN A 374 -2.78 11.56 -0.35
N GLU A 375 -3.03 10.66 -1.32
CA GLU A 375 -4.39 10.27 -1.72
C GLU A 375 -4.54 8.76 -1.54
N PRO A 376 -5.24 8.29 -0.49
CA PRO A 376 -5.15 6.90 -0.04
C PRO A 376 -5.80 5.89 -0.98
N ASN A 377 -6.66 6.34 -1.89
CA ASN A 377 -7.32 5.50 -2.90
C ASN A 377 -6.71 5.66 -4.30
N GLN A 378 -5.63 6.41 -4.46
CA GLN A 378 -4.96 6.55 -5.75
C GLN A 378 -3.65 5.76 -5.76
N PHE A 379 -3.44 5.03 -6.85
CA PHE A 379 -2.16 4.39 -7.13
C PHE A 379 -1.89 4.39 -8.63
N ALA A 380 -0.63 4.17 -8.99
CA ALA A 380 -0.19 3.97 -10.35
C ALA A 380 0.39 2.56 -10.52
N VAL A 381 0.27 2.04 -11.72
CA VAL A 381 0.91 0.79 -12.15
C VAL A 381 1.80 1.04 -13.35
N GLY A 382 3.00 0.46 -13.32
CA GLY A 382 3.91 0.39 -14.45
C GLY A 382 3.84 -1.01 -15.06
N LEU A 383 3.61 -1.10 -16.36
CA LEU A 383 3.36 -2.36 -17.06
C LEU A 383 4.62 -2.93 -17.73
N SER A 384 4.56 -4.21 -18.07
CA SER A 384 5.64 -4.91 -18.78
C SER A 384 5.84 -4.47 -20.23
N ASP A 385 4.90 -3.73 -20.82
CA ASP A 385 5.02 -3.10 -22.14
C ASP A 385 5.53 -1.64 -22.05
N GLY A 386 5.88 -1.18 -20.86
CA GLY A 386 6.40 0.16 -20.63
C GLY A 386 5.34 1.25 -20.47
N SER A 387 4.05 0.92 -20.60
CA SER A 387 2.97 1.86 -20.29
C SER A 387 2.81 2.08 -18.78
N VAL A 388 2.30 3.25 -18.41
CA VAL A 388 2.03 3.63 -17.03
C VAL A 388 0.59 4.10 -16.92
N LYS A 389 -0.12 3.63 -15.90
CA LYS A 389 -1.53 3.97 -15.67
C LYS A 389 -1.74 4.42 -14.24
N VAL A 390 -2.51 5.49 -14.06
CA VAL A 390 -2.99 5.97 -12.76
C VAL A 390 -4.44 5.54 -12.57
N MET A 391 -4.78 5.00 -11.41
CA MET A 391 -6.07 4.40 -11.11
C MET A 391 -6.69 5.03 -9.86
N GLU A 392 -7.98 5.33 -9.94
CA GLU A 392 -8.80 5.88 -8.84
C GLU A 392 -10.18 5.23 -8.86
N PRO A 393 -10.87 5.11 -7.72
CA PRO A 393 -12.29 4.75 -7.71
C PRO A 393 -13.12 5.84 -8.40
N LEU A 394 -14.36 5.51 -8.75
CA LEU A 394 -15.34 6.51 -9.19
C LEU A 394 -15.55 7.55 -8.09
N GLU A 395 -15.85 8.79 -8.47
CA GLU A 395 -16.12 9.88 -7.53
C GLU A 395 -17.32 9.57 -6.62
N SER A 396 -18.33 8.88 -7.15
CA SER A 396 -19.51 8.42 -6.41
C SER A 396 -19.16 7.47 -5.26
N ASP A 397 -18.11 6.66 -5.46
CA ASP A 397 -17.73 5.60 -4.53
C ASP A 397 -16.73 6.12 -3.49
N GLY A 398 -15.80 6.98 -3.93
CA GLY A 398 -14.78 7.62 -3.10
C GLY A 398 -13.73 6.67 -2.49
N LYS A 399 -13.92 5.35 -2.59
CA LYS A 399 -13.04 4.31 -2.04
C LYS A 399 -13.13 3.01 -2.83
N TRP A 400 -12.12 2.16 -2.68
CA TRP A 400 -12.11 0.81 -3.27
C TRP A 400 -12.90 -0.19 -2.41
N GLY A 401 -14.07 -0.57 -2.92
CA GLY A 401 -14.95 -1.54 -2.26
C GLY A 401 -15.48 -1.07 -0.90
N THR A 402 -16.20 -1.94 -0.21
CA THR A 402 -16.63 -1.71 1.17
C THR A 402 -15.82 -2.56 2.15
N PRO A 403 -15.45 -2.03 3.33
CA PRO A 403 -14.95 -2.85 4.42
C PRO A 403 -15.99 -3.91 4.77
N ALA A 404 -15.56 -5.14 5.01
CA ALA A 404 -16.47 -6.14 5.55
C ALA A 404 -16.83 -5.82 7.00
N PRO A 405 -18.04 -6.20 7.47
CA PRO A 405 -18.34 -6.16 8.89
C PRO A 405 -17.30 -7.00 9.65
N VAL A 406 -16.82 -6.47 10.78
CA VAL A 406 -15.99 -7.21 11.72
C VAL A 406 -16.86 -8.37 12.24
N GLU A 407 -16.47 -9.61 11.96
CA GLU A 407 -17.11 -10.78 12.58
C GLU A 407 -16.82 -10.73 14.08
N ASN A 408 -17.77 -10.20 14.86
CA ASN A 408 -17.77 -10.35 16.30
C ASN A 408 -18.08 -11.82 16.64
N GLY A 409 -17.05 -12.65 16.64
CA GLY A 409 -17.11 -14.06 16.99
C GLY A 409 -16.25 -14.37 18.22
N VAL A 410 -16.91 -14.48 19.37
CA VAL A 410 -16.45 -14.97 20.68
C VAL A 410 -15.55 -14.02 21.49
N ALA A 411 -16.21 -13.21 22.30
CA ALA A 411 -15.64 -12.59 23.49
C ALA A 411 -15.19 -13.68 24.48
N ASN A 412 -13.88 -13.94 24.57
CA ASN A 412 -13.31 -14.41 25.82
C ASN A 412 -13.17 -13.22 26.75
N GLY A 413 -13.90 -13.28 27.86
CA GLY A 413 -14.23 -12.15 28.71
C GLY A 413 -13.05 -11.31 29.15
N ARG A 414 -13.15 -10.02 28.87
CA ARG A 414 -12.71 -8.96 29.77
C ARG A 414 -13.73 -7.84 29.69
N ALA A 415 -14.46 -7.67 30.79
CA ALA A 415 -15.36 -6.55 30.97
C ALA A 415 -14.58 -5.22 30.83
N PRO A 416 -15.11 -4.22 30.10
CA PRO A 416 -14.59 -2.88 30.19
C PRO A 416 -15.07 -2.28 31.52
N ALA A 417 -14.13 -1.88 32.38
CA ALA A 417 -14.45 -1.06 33.53
C ALA A 417 -14.94 0.30 33.03
N SER A 418 -16.23 0.54 33.18
CA SER A 418 -16.86 1.85 33.06
C SER A 418 -16.41 2.73 34.23
N SER A 419 -15.86 3.91 33.95
CA SER A 419 -15.81 4.98 34.94
C SER A 419 -16.18 6.30 34.27
N ALA A 420 -17.45 6.68 34.45
CA ALA A 420 -17.91 8.05 34.26
C ALA A 420 -18.54 8.54 35.57
N THR A 421 -17.89 9.55 36.14
CA THR A 421 -18.43 10.77 36.77
C THR A 421 -19.38 10.71 37.98
N SER A 422 -18.96 11.38 39.06
CA SER A 422 -19.69 12.41 39.88
C SER A 422 -18.89 12.61 41.19
N ASN A 423 -18.75 13.76 41.86
CA ASN A 423 -19.31 15.10 41.77
C ASN A 423 -18.38 16.10 42.52
N LEU A 424 -18.47 17.37 42.09
CA LEU A 424 -18.35 18.66 42.79
C LEU A 424 -17.91 18.69 44.28
N ALA A 425 -16.91 19.53 44.58
CA ALA A 425 -16.91 20.40 45.75
C ALA A 425 -16.18 21.72 45.43
N THR A 426 -16.84 22.82 45.79
CA THR A 426 -16.49 24.22 45.61
C THR A 426 -15.44 24.71 46.62
N ASP A 427 -14.47 25.47 46.10
CA ASP A 427 -13.96 26.77 46.56
C ASP A 427 -13.87 27.08 48.07
N GLN A 428 -12.64 27.36 48.56
CA GLN A 428 -12.40 28.42 49.55
C GLN A 428 -10.94 28.88 49.60
N ASN A 429 -10.76 30.18 49.39
CA ASN A 429 -9.60 31.02 49.69
C ASN A 429 -8.94 30.72 51.06
N GLN A 430 -7.60 30.82 51.14
CA GLN A 430 -6.92 31.82 51.98
C GLN A 430 -5.38 31.75 51.87
N ARG A 431 -4.83 32.93 51.57
CA ARG A 431 -3.45 33.44 51.76
C ARG A 431 -2.33 32.95 50.86
#